data_AF-A0A317JA56-F1
#
_entry.id   AF-A0A317JA56-F1
#
_cell.length_a   1.000
_cell.length_b   1.000
_cell.length_c   1.000
_cell.angle_alpha   90.00
_cell.angle_beta   90.00
_cell.angle_gamma   90.00
#
_symmetry.space_group_name_H-M   'P 1'
#
loop_
_entity.id
_entity.type
_entity.pdbx_description
1 polymer ?
#
loop_
_entity_poly.entity_id
_entity_poly.type
_entity_poly.pdbx_seq_one_letter_code
_entity_poly.pdbx_strand_id
1 'polypeptide(L)'
;MKPRGILYWLLLAIGIATAFSGAVQLVHPSFVLGIVSAEATPASQHFFGIVGMFMLLFGGLLTHALLDGRDPGMVLLWTGLQKLGAAAAVGLGVMHHIFSGTALLIAGFDLLSGILIFVYRMSLASESSAQWTASGR
;
A
#
# COMPACT_ATOMS: atom_id res chain seq x y z
N MET A 1 20.71 15.03 -0.88
CA MET A 1 20.07 13.72 -0.62
C MET A 1 19.22 13.88 0.64
N LYS A 2 17.91 13.66 0.57
CA LYS A 2 17.01 13.81 1.74
C LYS A 2 17.40 12.80 2.84
N PRO A 3 17.30 13.16 4.12
CA PRO A 3 17.69 12.26 5.21
C PRO A 3 16.82 11.00 5.20
N ARG A 4 17.45 9.83 5.10
CA ARG A 4 16.79 8.51 5.13
C ARG A 4 16.42 8.18 6.58
N GLY A 5 15.32 8.76 7.07
CA GLY A 5 14.77 8.49 8.40
C GLY A 5 14.09 7.12 8.51
N ILE A 6 13.62 6.79 9.71
CA ILE A 6 12.95 5.49 9.96
C ILE A 6 11.70 5.27 9.08
N LEU A 7 10.92 6.34 8.83
CA LEU A 7 9.74 6.30 7.98
C LEU A 7 10.08 5.87 6.54
N TYR A 8 11.21 6.33 6.00
CA TYR A 8 11.66 5.94 4.67
C TYR A 8 11.84 4.41 4.56
N TRP A 9 12.57 3.83 5.53
CA TRP A 9 12.87 2.40 5.52
C TRP A 9 11.62 1.54 5.77
N LEU A 10 10.72 2.01 6.66
CA LEU A 10 9.43 1.36 6.87
C LEU A 10 8.59 1.34 5.60
N LEU A 11 8.47 2.48 4.91
CA LEU A 11 7.71 2.55 3.67
C LEU A 11 8.35 1.75 2.53
N LEU A 12 9.68 1.70 2.48
CA LEU A 12 10.39 0.86 1.52
C LEU A 12 10.09 -0.63 1.78
N ALA A 13 10.15 -1.06 3.04
CA ALA A 13 9.79 -2.42 3.42
C ALA A 13 8.33 -2.74 3.09
N ILE A 14 7.39 -1.82 3.36
CA ILE A 14 5.97 -1.95 2.99
C ILE A 14 5.81 -2.06 1.48
N GLY A 15 6.50 -1.23 0.70
CA GLY A 15 6.44 -1.27 -0.77
C GLY A 15 6.91 -2.61 -1.33
N ILE A 16 8.07 -3.09 -0.87
CA ILE A 16 8.64 -4.38 -1.27
C ILE A 16 7.72 -5.53 -0.86
N ALA A 17 7.25 -5.54 0.38
CA ALA A 17 6.36 -6.58 0.88
C ALA A 17 5.04 -6.61 0.11
N THR A 18 4.45 -5.44 -0.17
CA THR A 18 3.21 -5.32 -0.95
C THR A 18 3.41 -5.80 -2.38
N ALA A 19 4.55 -5.47 -2.99
CA ALA A 19 4.88 -5.92 -4.34
C ALA A 19 5.00 -7.45 -4.39
N PHE A 20 5.76 -8.02 -3.45
CA PHE A 20 5.97 -9.46 -3.36
C PHE A 20 4.67 -10.21 -3.08
N SER A 21 3.87 -9.76 -2.10
CA SER A 21 2.56 -10.36 -1.82
C SER A 21 1.61 -10.25 -3.01
N GLY A 22 1.63 -9.12 -3.73
CA GLY A 22 0.83 -8.92 -4.94
C GLY A 22 1.22 -9.90 -6.05
N ALA A 23 2.51 -10.14 -6.26
CA ALA A 23 3.00 -11.14 -7.21
C ALA A 23 2.55 -12.55 -6.84
N VAL A 24 2.66 -12.93 -5.56
CA VAL A 24 2.17 -14.23 -5.07
C VAL A 24 0.67 -14.36 -5.27
N GLN A 25 -0.11 -13.33 -4.95
CA GLN A 25 -1.56 -13.33 -5.11
C GLN A 25 -2.00 -13.36 -6.57
N LEU A 26 -1.24 -12.72 -7.47
CA LEU A 26 -1.48 -12.75 -8.92
C LEU A 26 -1.29 -14.15 -9.50
N VAL A 27 -0.23 -14.84 -9.09
CA VAL A 27 0.11 -16.19 -9.60
C VAL A 27 -0.71 -17.27 -8.89
N HIS A 28 -1.00 -17.10 -7.61
CA HIS A 28 -1.63 -18.11 -6.75
C HIS A 28 -2.75 -17.51 -5.87
N PRO A 29 -3.85 -17.00 -6.47
CA PRO A 29 -4.91 -16.31 -5.74
C PRO A 29 -5.62 -17.21 -4.70
N SER A 30 -5.70 -18.51 -4.96
CA SER A 30 -6.31 -19.50 -4.07
C SER A 30 -5.62 -19.61 -2.71
N PHE A 31 -4.32 -19.30 -2.64
CA PHE A 31 -3.58 -19.31 -1.37
C PHE A 31 -4.07 -18.19 -0.45
N VAL A 32 -4.20 -16.98 -1.00
CA VAL A 32 -4.69 -15.82 -0.24
C VAL A 32 -6.15 -15.99 0.13
N LEU A 33 -6.99 -16.47 -0.80
CA LEU A 33 -8.40 -16.78 -0.54
C LEU A 33 -8.59 -17.75 0.64
N GLY A 34 -7.72 -18.77 0.74
CA GLY A 34 -7.73 -19.70 1.86
C GLY A 34 -7.38 -19.06 3.22
N ILE A 35 -6.54 -18.02 3.22
CA ILE A 35 -6.18 -17.27 4.45
C ILE A 35 -7.31 -16.34 4.89
N VAL A 36 -7.96 -15.67 3.95
CA VAL A 36 -9.10 -14.78 4.25
C VAL A 36 -10.43 -15.54 4.40
N SER A 37 -10.40 -16.87 4.25
CA SER A 37 -11.56 -17.79 4.28
C SER A 37 -12.69 -17.36 3.34
N ALA A 38 -12.34 -16.86 2.15
CA ALA A 38 -13.32 -16.50 1.13
C ALA A 38 -13.65 -17.71 0.26
N GLU A 39 -14.88 -17.80 -0.23
CA GLU A 39 -15.28 -18.87 -1.16
C GLU A 39 -14.43 -18.82 -2.45
N ALA A 40 -13.72 -19.91 -2.75
CA ALA A 40 -12.77 -19.98 -3.86
C ALA A 40 -13.44 -20.42 -5.17
N THR A 41 -14.32 -19.57 -5.69
CA THR A 41 -14.93 -19.73 -7.02
C THR A 41 -13.95 -19.29 -8.14
N PRO A 42 -14.14 -19.71 -9.40
CA PRO A 42 -13.31 -19.22 -10.51
C PRO A 42 -13.32 -17.69 -10.64
N ALA A 43 -14.47 -17.06 -10.37
CA ALA A 43 -14.61 -15.61 -10.40
C ALA A 43 -13.82 -14.94 -9.26
N SER A 44 -13.92 -15.45 -8.02
CA SER A 44 -13.19 -14.86 -6.89
C SER A 44 -11.68 -15.02 -7.04
N GLN A 45 -11.21 -16.15 -7.58
CA GLN A 45 -9.80 -16.35 -7.93
C GLN A 45 -9.32 -15.34 -8.97
N HIS A 46 -10.10 -15.10 -10.03
CA HIS A 46 -9.76 -14.13 -11.06
C HIS A 46 -9.71 -12.70 -10.49
N PHE A 47 -10.71 -12.29 -9.71
CA PHE A 47 -10.74 -10.96 -9.09
C PHE A 47 -9.62 -10.77 -8.07
N PHE A 48 -9.30 -11.78 -7.26
CA PHE A 48 -8.16 -11.72 -6.35
C PHE A 48 -6.84 -11.63 -7.10
N GLY A 49 -6.70 -12.29 -8.24
CA GLY A 49 -5.55 -12.13 -9.13
C GLY A 49 -5.41 -10.69 -9.63
N ILE A 50 -6.51 -10.05 -10.06
CA ILE A 50 -6.52 -8.64 -10.46
C ILE A 50 -6.11 -7.72 -9.30
N VAL A 51 -6.62 -7.96 -8.09
CA VAL A 51 -6.19 -7.22 -6.88
C VAL A 51 -4.70 -7.42 -6.64
N GLY A 52 -4.18 -8.65 -6.77
CA GLY A 52 -2.76 -8.97 -6.66
C GLY A 52 -1.90 -8.21 -7.68
N MET A 53 -2.37 -8.10 -8.93
CA MET A 53 -1.71 -7.27 -9.95
C MET A 53 -1.59 -5.81 -9.52
N PHE A 54 -2.68 -5.20 -9.01
CA PHE A 54 -2.61 -3.82 -8.52
C PHE A 54 -1.68 -3.67 -7.31
N MET A 55 -1.70 -4.62 -6.37
CA MET A 55 -0.75 -4.63 -5.25
C MET A 55 0.70 -4.69 -5.73
N LEU A 56 0.99 -5.54 -6.72
CA LEU A 56 2.30 -5.63 -7.35
C LEU A 56 2.73 -4.29 -7.95
N LEU A 57 1.86 -3.68 -8.75
CA LEU A 57 2.15 -2.42 -9.44
C LEU A 57 2.33 -1.25 -8.46
N PHE A 58 1.44 -1.07 -7.48
CA PHE A 58 1.54 0.01 -6.51
C PHE A 58 2.68 -0.20 -5.50
N GLY A 59 2.94 -1.43 -5.08
CA GLY A 59 4.10 -1.76 -4.24
C GLY A 59 5.42 -1.50 -4.96
N GLY A 60 5.51 -1.92 -6.23
CA GLY A 60 6.67 -1.64 -7.08
C GLY A 60 6.84 -0.14 -7.35
N LEU A 61 5.75 0.57 -7.62
CA LEU A 61 5.75 2.02 -7.83
C LEU A 61 6.25 2.78 -6.59
N LEU A 62 5.76 2.43 -5.40
CA LEU A 62 6.22 3.02 -4.13
C LEU A 62 7.70 2.74 -3.90
N THR A 63 8.13 1.48 -4.10
CA THR A 63 9.53 1.05 -3.96
C THR A 63 10.43 1.85 -4.90
N HIS A 64 10.09 1.92 -6.19
CA HIS A 64 10.85 2.68 -7.17
C HIS A 64 10.90 4.17 -6.84
N ALA A 65 9.77 4.79 -6.48
CA ALA A 65 9.73 6.21 -6.16
C ALA A 65 10.60 6.57 -4.93
N LEU A 66 10.66 5.68 -3.93
CA LEU A 66 11.51 5.87 -2.75
C LEU A 66 13.00 5.68 -3.09
N LEU A 67 13.36 4.75 -3.97
CA LEU A 67 14.75 4.51 -4.35
C LEU A 67 15.31 5.56 -5.31
N ASP A 68 14.48 6.05 -6.23
CA ASP A 68 14.85 7.03 -7.26
C ASP A 68 15.10 8.44 -6.69
N GLY A 69 14.53 8.77 -5.53
CA GLY A 69 14.88 9.97 -4.77
C GLY A 69 14.40 11.31 -5.37
N ARG A 70 13.67 11.29 -6.50
CA ARG A 70 12.92 12.42 -7.05
C ARG A 70 11.66 12.71 -6.21
N ASP A 71 10.99 13.84 -6.46
CA ASP A 71 9.77 14.22 -5.73
C ASP A 71 8.65 13.17 -5.89
N PRO A 72 8.36 12.37 -4.85
CA PRO A 72 7.43 11.26 -4.95
C PRO A 72 5.99 11.68 -4.58
N GLY A 73 5.69 12.98 -4.42
CA GLY A 73 4.46 13.47 -3.81
C GLY A 73 3.15 12.93 -4.44
N MET A 74 3.13 12.75 -5.76
CA MET A 74 1.98 12.18 -6.48
C MET A 74 1.89 10.66 -6.31
N VAL A 75 3.02 9.96 -6.33
CA VAL A 75 3.09 8.52 -6.09
C VAL A 75 2.61 8.18 -4.68
N LEU A 76 3.07 8.95 -3.68
CA LEU A 76 2.64 8.79 -2.29
C LEU A 76 1.13 9.03 -2.14
N LEU A 77 0.57 10.04 -2.81
CA LEU A 77 -0.87 10.31 -2.77
C LEU A 77 -1.68 9.10 -3.26
N TRP A 78 -1.42 8.63 -4.48
CA TRP A 78 -2.20 7.55 -5.08
C TRP A 78 -1.96 6.21 -4.40
N THR A 79 -0.74 5.93 -3.94
CA THR A 79 -0.45 4.69 -3.21
C THR A 79 -1.09 4.69 -1.82
N GLY A 80 -1.10 5.85 -1.13
CA GLY A 80 -1.82 6.02 0.13
C GLY A 80 -3.32 5.80 -0.05
N LEU A 81 -3.93 6.39 -1.08
CA LEU A 81 -5.35 6.19 -1.40
C LEU A 81 -5.67 4.73 -1.74
N GLN A 82 -4.81 4.04 -2.49
CA GLN A 82 -4.98 2.63 -2.82
C GLN A 82 -5.00 1.76 -1.56
N LYS A 83 -4.07 2.00 -0.62
CA LYS A 83 -4.02 1.30 0.68
C LYS A 83 -5.27 1.54 1.53
N LEU A 84 -5.71 2.80 1.66
CA LEU A 84 -6.93 3.13 2.39
C LEU A 84 -8.19 2.53 1.73
N GLY A 85 -8.27 2.57 0.40
CA GLY A 85 -9.35 1.97 -0.37
C GLY A 85 -9.40 0.46 -0.22
N ALA A 86 -8.24 -0.21 -0.25
CA ALA A 86 -8.14 -1.65 0.00
C ALA A 86 -8.62 -2.00 1.41
N ALA A 87 -8.16 -1.28 2.43
CA ALA A 87 -8.60 -1.49 3.81
C ALA A 87 -10.13 -1.32 3.96
N ALA A 88 -10.71 -0.28 3.34
CA ALA A 88 -12.16 -0.05 3.37
C ALA A 88 -12.93 -1.17 2.64
N ALA A 89 -12.47 -1.58 1.44
CA ALA A 89 -13.11 -2.64 0.67
C ALA A 89 -13.08 -4.00 1.39
N VAL A 90 -11.93 -4.36 2.01
CA VAL A 90 -11.81 -5.57 2.83
C VAL A 90 -12.70 -5.48 4.06
N GLY A 91 -12.72 -4.33 4.75
CA GLY A 91 -13.59 -4.09 5.90
C GLY A 91 -15.08 -4.28 5.56
N LEU A 92 -15.53 -3.70 4.45
CA LEU A 92 -16.89 -3.91 3.93
C LEU A 92 -17.15 -5.38 3.59
N GLY A 93 -16.17 -6.07 2.99
CA GLY A 93 -16.27 -7.51 2.72
C GLY A 93 -16.47 -8.35 3.99
N VAL A 94 -15.82 -8.01 5.10
CA VAL A 94 -16.05 -8.66 6.40
C VAL A 94 -17.43 -8.33 6.95
N MET A 95 -17.87 -7.07 6.87
CA MET A 95 -19.21 -6.65 7.32
C MET A 95 -20.34 -7.35 6.54
N HIS A 96 -20.10 -7.67 5.27
CA HIS A 96 -21.03 -8.41 4.41
C HIS A 96 -20.85 -9.94 4.48
N HIS A 97 -20.05 -10.46 5.41
CA HIS A 97 -19.76 -11.89 5.58
C HIS A 97 -19.12 -12.57 4.35
N ILE A 98 -18.49 -11.80 3.47
CA ILE A 98 -17.75 -12.31 2.30
C ILE A 98 -16.36 -12.82 2.74
N PHE A 99 -15.75 -12.13 3.71
CA PHE A 99 -14.45 -12.48 4.28
C PHE A 99 -14.56 -12.81 5.77
N SER A 100 -13.66 -13.65 6.26
CA SER A 100 -13.56 -13.94 7.69
C SER A 100 -12.85 -12.82 8.46
N GLY A 101 -12.95 -12.87 9.79
CA GLY A 101 -12.30 -11.89 10.67
C GLY A 101 -10.79 -11.79 10.52
N THR A 102 -10.11 -12.82 9.99
CA THR A 102 -8.66 -12.77 9.69
C THR A 102 -8.32 -11.70 8.65
N ALA A 103 -9.25 -11.39 7.74
CA ALA A 103 -9.08 -10.35 6.74
C ALA A 103 -8.98 -8.94 7.35
N LEU A 104 -9.51 -8.72 8.56
CA LEU A 104 -9.36 -7.44 9.28
C LEU A 104 -7.91 -7.16 9.67
N LEU A 105 -7.07 -8.19 9.86
CA LEU A 105 -5.64 -7.98 10.12
C LEU A 105 -4.94 -7.41 8.88
N ILE A 106 -5.30 -7.92 7.70
CA ILE A 106 -4.78 -7.41 6.41
C ILE A 106 -5.30 -5.99 6.18
N ALA A 107 -6.59 -5.74 6.40
CA ALA A 107 -7.18 -4.41 6.31
C ALA A 107 -6.52 -3.42 7.27
N GLY A 108 -6.23 -3.83 8.52
CA GLY A 108 -5.54 -3.02 9.50
C GLY A 108 -4.11 -2.69 9.08
N PHE A 109 -3.38 -3.66 8.52
CA PHE A 109 -2.05 -3.44 7.95
C PHE A 109 -2.10 -2.41 6.80
N ASP A 110 -3.06 -2.53 5.89
CA ASP A 110 -3.21 -1.59 4.77
C ASP A 110 -3.62 -0.20 5.25
N LEU A 111 -4.52 -0.10 6.24
CA LEU A 111 -4.92 1.17 6.85
C LEU A 111 -3.71 1.88 7.49
N LEU A 112 -2.94 1.18 8.32
CA LEU A 112 -1.74 1.72 8.95
C LEU A 112 -0.69 2.12 7.91
N SER A 113 -0.48 1.29 6.89
CA SER A 113 0.42 1.60 5.77
C SER A 113 -0.01 2.87 5.03
N GLY A 114 -1.30 3.01 4.72
CA GLY A 114 -1.85 4.19 4.08
C GLY A 114 -1.62 5.46 4.90
N ILE A 115 -1.88 5.40 6.21
CA ILE A 115 -1.62 6.51 7.14
C ILE A 115 -0.13 6.88 7.14
N LEU A 116 0.77 5.90 7.25
CA LEU A 116 2.22 6.14 7.23
C LEU A 116 2.69 6.81 5.93
N ILE A 117 2.13 6.42 4.79
CA ILE A 117 2.43 7.03 3.49
C ILE A 117 2.02 8.52 3.50
N PHE A 118 0.84 8.85 4.04
CA PHE A 118 0.39 10.24 4.14
C PHE A 118 1.23 11.06 5.12
N VAL A 119 1.60 10.48 6.27
CA VAL A 119 2.49 11.13 7.25
C VAL A 119 3.84 11.45 6.60
N TYR A 120 4.43 10.50 5.87
CA TYR A 120 5.67 10.74 5.15
C TYR A 120 5.52 11.79 4.04
N ARG A 121 4.40 11.81 3.32
CA ARG A 121 4.11 12.86 2.33
C ARG A 121 4.04 14.25 2.97
N MET A 122 3.39 14.36 4.13
CA MET A 122 3.29 15.62 4.87
C MET A 122 4.65 16.09 5.38
N SER A 123 5.49 15.17 5.88
CA SER A 123 6.84 15.53 6.35
C SER A 123 7.72 16.08 5.22
N LEU A 124 7.63 15.48 4.02
CA LEU A 124 8.33 15.98 2.83
C LEU A 124 7.86 17.37 2.40
N ALA A 125 6.56 17.67 2.54
CA ALA A 125 6.00 18.98 2.20
C ALA A 125 6.47 20.07 3.19
N SER A 126 6.53 19.76 4.49
CA SER A 126 7.04 20.69 5.51
C SER A 126 8.53 21.00 5.36
N GLU A 127 9.35 20.03 4.95
CA GLU A 127 10.77 20.26 4.68
C GLU A 127 10.96 21.18 3.46
N SER A 128 10.15 21.00 2.41
CA SER A 128 10.19 21.83 1.21
C SER A 128 9.81 23.29 1.49
N SER A 129 8.80 23.54 2.33
CA SER A 129 8.40 24.90 2.68
C SER A 129 9.45 25.60 3.56
N ALA A 130 10.03 24.87 4.53
CA ALA A 130 11.10 25.39 5.38
C ALA A 130 12.36 25.78 4.56
N GLN A 131 12.72 24.98 3.55
CA GLN A 131 13.83 25.30 2.65
C GLN A 131 13.55 26.55 1.81
N TRP A 132 12.32 26.72 1.30
CA TRP A 132 11.92 27.91 0.55
C TRP A 132 12.07 29.18 1.42
N THR A 133 11.52 29.17 2.65
CA THR A 133 11.64 30.30 3.58
C THR A 133 13.08 30.61 3.98
N ALA A 134 13.93 29.59 4.13
CA ALA A 134 15.34 29.77 4.51
C ALA A 134 16.19 30.28 3.33
N SER A 135 15.77 30.03 2.09
CA SER A 135 16.50 30.46 0.88
C SER A 135 16.24 31.91 0.47
N GLY A 136 15.36 32.63 1.18
CA GLY A 136 15.19 34.08 1.04
C GLY A 136 14.76 34.54 -0.36
N ARG A 137 13.92 33.76 -1.05
CA ARG A 137 13.20 34.20 -2.26
C ARG A 137 11.71 34.17 -2.04
#